data_AF-A0A0F9XV28-F1
#
_entry.id   AF-A0A0F9XV28-F1
#
_cell.length_a   1.000
_cell.length_b   1.000
_cell.length_c   1.000
_cell.angle_alpha   90.00
_cell.angle_beta   90.00
_cell.angle_gamma   90.00
#
_symmetry.space_group_name_H-M   'P 1'
#
loop_
_entity.id
_entity.type
_entity.pdbx_description
1 polymer ?
#
loop_
_entity_poly.entity_id
_entity_poly.type
_entity_poly.pdbx_seq_one_letter_code
_entity_poly.pdbx_strand_id
1 'polypeptide(L)'
;MKQVQVKAELVENEHEALNDFYNIYPKLFANKVLLALAERCLDEYPPTLANFETKQGEKARVVRSVVLRIDPEMFPKLWAFYKDLPFGSKTMVLVNVLNGYAQLAEADRSILEDAFWGSGNRPKPSPVESNVTALVKRQDQTRDAVLPDDRPVETKPAEAPPDKETEDVMGESDPLLDFVVQL
;
A
#
# COMPACT_ATOMS: atom_id res chain seq x y z
N MET A 1 18.27 -22.03 3.61
CA MET A 1 18.91 -21.31 4.74
C MET A 1 17.82 -20.67 5.61
N LYS A 2 18.14 -20.06 6.77
CA LYS A 2 17.12 -19.33 7.55
C LYS A 2 16.90 -17.93 6.98
N GLN A 3 15.65 -17.58 6.65
CA GLN A 3 15.21 -16.21 6.35
C GLN A 3 15.49 -15.24 7.53
N VAL A 4 15.58 -13.94 7.24
CA VAL A 4 15.63 -12.87 8.26
C VAL A 4 14.38 -12.00 8.15
N GLN A 5 13.84 -11.58 9.30
CA GLN A 5 12.74 -10.62 9.37
C GLN A 5 13.29 -9.27 9.82
N VAL A 6 13.24 -8.28 8.94
CA VAL A 6 13.62 -6.89 9.25
C VAL A 6 12.36 -6.11 9.61
N LYS A 7 12.32 -5.54 10.80
CA LYS A 7 11.33 -4.52 11.19
C LYS A 7 11.96 -3.16 10.90
N ALA A 8 11.23 -2.29 10.21
CA ALA A 8 11.69 -0.98 9.80
C ALA A 8 10.59 0.06 9.98
N GLU A 9 11.00 1.31 10.19
CA GLU A 9 10.10 2.45 10.36
C GLU A 9 10.37 3.43 9.23
N LEU A 10 9.31 3.81 8.52
CA LEU A 10 9.38 4.79 7.44
C LEU A 10 9.07 6.16 8.02
N VAL A 11 9.86 7.15 7.60
CA VAL A 11 9.97 8.47 8.23
C VAL A 11 9.53 9.54 7.22
N GLU A 12 8.80 10.53 7.72
CA GLU A 12 8.31 11.67 6.95
C GLU A 12 9.49 12.47 6.37
N ASN A 13 9.43 12.88 5.09
CA ASN A 13 10.51 13.55 4.34
C ASN A 13 11.79 12.72 4.07
N GLU A 14 11.95 11.51 4.61
CA GLU A 14 13.07 10.59 4.26
C GLU A 14 12.61 9.45 3.34
N HIS A 15 11.48 8.83 3.67
CA HIS A 15 11.02 7.56 3.08
C HIS A 15 9.75 7.71 2.24
N GLU A 16 9.61 8.83 1.55
CA GLU A 16 8.40 9.23 0.80
C GLU A 16 8.04 8.22 -0.30
N ALA A 17 8.98 7.90 -1.20
CA ALA A 17 8.73 6.95 -2.28
C ALA A 17 8.35 5.54 -1.76
N LEU A 18 8.92 5.08 -0.63
CA LEU A 18 8.43 3.87 0.03
C LEU A 18 7.02 4.05 0.59
N ASN A 19 6.73 5.17 1.25
CA ASN A 19 5.39 5.43 1.78
C ASN A 19 4.36 5.38 0.65
N ASP A 20 4.62 6.00 -0.50
CA ASP A 20 3.69 5.99 -1.64
C ASP A 20 3.66 4.67 -2.39
N PHE A 21 4.77 3.95 -2.50
CA PHE A 21 4.77 2.56 -2.98
C PHE A 21 3.86 1.66 -2.14
N TYR A 22 3.86 1.83 -0.81
CA TYR A 22 2.96 1.16 0.13
C TYR A 22 1.56 1.82 0.24
N ASN A 23 1.28 2.90 -0.51
CA ASN A 23 -0.06 3.46 -0.71
C ASN A 23 -0.70 2.92 -2.01
N ILE A 24 0.11 2.75 -3.07
CA ILE A 24 -0.30 2.20 -4.37
C ILE A 24 -0.59 0.68 -4.27
N TYR A 25 0.20 -0.07 -3.49
CA TYR A 25 0.18 -1.54 -3.50
C TYR A 25 -0.24 -2.18 -2.17
N PRO A 26 -1.05 -3.26 -2.17
CA PRO A 26 -1.36 -4.03 -0.96
C PRO A 26 -0.10 -4.56 -0.27
N LYS A 27 0.00 -4.40 1.06
CA LYS A 27 1.24 -4.61 1.86
C LYS A 27 2.03 -5.90 1.54
N LEU A 28 1.35 -7.04 1.36
CA LEU A 28 2.01 -8.32 1.04
C LEU A 28 2.58 -8.35 -0.39
N PHE A 29 1.88 -7.76 -1.36
CA PHE A 29 2.36 -7.61 -2.74
C PHE A 29 3.51 -6.60 -2.79
N ALA A 30 3.33 -5.42 -2.18
CA ALA A 30 4.34 -4.38 -2.07
C ALA A 30 5.67 -4.93 -1.53
N ASN A 31 5.63 -5.68 -0.41
CA ASN A 31 6.80 -6.38 0.13
C ASN A 31 7.51 -7.28 -0.92
N LYS A 32 6.76 -8.11 -1.66
CA LYS A 32 7.36 -9.03 -2.65
C LYS A 32 7.98 -8.27 -3.83
N VAL A 33 7.28 -7.29 -4.38
CA VAL A 33 7.76 -6.50 -5.52
C VAL A 33 9.00 -5.70 -5.12
N LEU A 34 8.99 -5.04 -3.95
CA LEU A 34 10.10 -4.23 -3.46
C LEU A 34 11.39 -5.05 -3.23
N LEU A 35 11.27 -6.28 -2.73
CA LEU A 35 12.41 -7.18 -2.56
C LEU A 35 12.94 -7.72 -3.90
N ALA A 36 12.06 -8.02 -4.86
CA ALA A 36 12.46 -8.43 -6.21
C ALA A 36 13.14 -7.29 -7.00
N LEU A 37 12.61 -6.08 -6.86
CA LEU A 37 13.22 -4.85 -7.39
C LEU A 37 14.64 -4.67 -6.85
N ALA A 38 14.84 -4.79 -5.54
CA ALA A 38 16.16 -4.66 -4.93
C ALA A 38 17.14 -5.76 -5.37
N GLU A 39 16.69 -7.01 -5.43
CA GLU A 39 17.49 -8.14 -5.95
C GLU A 39 17.94 -7.94 -7.41
N ARG A 40 17.16 -7.23 -8.23
CA ARG A 40 17.55 -6.86 -9.60
C ARG A 40 18.42 -5.60 -9.66
N CYS A 41 18.13 -4.57 -8.87
CA CYS A 41 18.81 -3.27 -8.95
C CYS A 41 20.19 -3.25 -8.29
N LEU A 42 20.51 -4.14 -7.34
CA LEU A 42 21.75 -4.12 -6.56
C LEU A 42 23.06 -4.09 -7.38
N ASP A 43 23.12 -4.77 -8.52
CA ASP A 43 24.33 -4.82 -9.37
C ASP A 43 24.50 -3.56 -10.23
N GLU A 44 23.39 -2.91 -10.58
CA GLU A 44 23.32 -1.85 -11.62
C GLU A 44 23.20 -0.46 -10.99
N TYR A 45 22.61 -0.40 -9.80
CA TYR A 45 22.47 0.77 -8.94
C TYR A 45 23.02 0.43 -7.55
N PRO A 46 24.34 0.24 -7.41
CA PRO A 46 24.95 -0.21 -6.16
C PRO A 46 24.77 0.82 -5.02
N PRO A 47 24.51 0.36 -3.78
CA PRO A 47 24.41 1.23 -2.61
C PRO A 47 25.65 2.12 -2.40
N THR A 48 25.40 3.37 -2.00
CA THR A 48 26.41 4.42 -1.83
C THR A 48 26.59 4.81 -0.36
N LEU A 49 27.63 5.60 -0.05
CA LEU A 49 27.82 6.11 1.32
C LEU A 49 26.63 6.95 1.82
N ALA A 50 25.93 7.66 0.94
CA ALA A 50 24.72 8.42 1.26
C ALA A 50 23.54 7.54 1.73
N ASN A 51 23.60 6.21 1.56
CA ASN A 51 22.64 5.28 2.14
C ASN A 51 22.95 4.91 3.60
N PHE A 52 24.14 5.28 4.12
CA PHE A 52 24.54 5.12 5.52
C PHE A 52 24.35 6.39 6.36
N GLU A 53 23.94 7.49 5.73
CA GLU A 53 23.66 8.77 6.37
C GLU A 53 22.19 8.83 6.83
N THR A 54 21.96 9.01 8.13
CA THR A 54 20.66 9.44 8.65
C THR A 54 20.50 10.92 8.35
N LYS A 55 19.39 11.34 7.73
CA LYS A 55 19.21 12.74 7.27
C LYS A 55 18.47 13.62 8.28
N GLN A 56 17.94 13.03 9.35
CA GLN A 56 17.25 13.74 10.44
C GLN A 56 17.93 13.60 11.81
N GLY A 57 17.74 14.64 12.63
CA GLY A 57 18.02 14.61 14.07
C GLY A 57 16.85 14.06 14.90
N GLU A 58 16.93 14.22 16.22
CA GLU A 58 16.14 13.53 17.26
C GLU A 58 14.60 13.66 17.24
N LYS A 59 14.00 14.31 16.24
CA LYS A 59 12.54 14.57 16.15
C LYS A 59 11.90 14.07 14.85
N ALA A 60 12.44 12.98 14.31
CA ALA A 60 11.89 12.28 13.15
C ALA A 60 10.46 11.78 13.39
N ARG A 61 9.53 12.07 12.49
CA ARG A 61 8.15 11.55 12.54
C ARG A 61 8.07 10.22 11.80
N VAL A 62 7.79 9.13 12.52
CA VAL A 62 7.45 7.84 11.91
C VAL A 62 6.05 7.91 11.30
N VAL A 63 5.95 7.57 10.01
CA VAL A 63 4.69 7.53 9.24
C VAL A 63 4.07 6.14 9.30
N ARG A 64 4.87 5.07 9.16
CA ARG A 64 4.41 3.67 9.21
C ARG A 64 5.54 2.68 9.49
N SER A 65 5.24 1.59 10.19
CA SER A 65 6.17 0.48 10.38
C SER A 65 5.94 -0.64 9.35
N VAL A 66 7.00 -1.05 8.67
CA VAL A 66 7.02 -2.15 7.69
C VAL A 66 7.79 -3.36 8.24
N VAL A 67 7.46 -4.53 7.72
CA VAL A 67 8.07 -5.81 8.13
C VAL A 67 8.42 -6.57 6.86
N LEU A 68 9.72 -6.63 6.57
CA LEU A 68 10.27 -7.32 5.42
C LEU A 68 10.77 -8.71 5.84
N ARG A 69 10.69 -9.68 4.94
CA ARG A 69 11.29 -11.01 5.12
C ARG A 69 12.18 -11.28 3.92
N ILE A 70 13.49 -11.25 4.15
CA ILE A 70 14.47 -11.56 3.10
C ILE A 70 14.73 -13.07 3.20
N ASP A 71 14.32 -13.77 2.15
CA ASP A 71 14.61 -15.19 1.98
C ASP A 71 15.88 -15.36 1.13
N PRO A 72 16.95 -15.99 1.65
CA PRO A 72 18.18 -16.26 0.90
C PRO A 72 18.00 -17.09 -0.37
N GLU A 73 16.91 -17.84 -0.52
CA GLU A 73 16.66 -18.70 -1.68
C GLU A 73 15.86 -17.97 -2.78
N MET A 74 15.17 -16.86 -2.44
CA MET A 74 14.51 -16.00 -3.42
C MET A 74 15.29 -14.72 -3.75
N PHE A 75 16.06 -14.19 -2.79
CA PHE A 75 16.77 -12.91 -2.90
C PHE A 75 18.24 -13.05 -2.45
N PRO A 76 19.06 -13.85 -3.16
CA PRO A 76 20.42 -14.18 -2.72
C PRO A 76 21.39 -12.99 -2.67
N LYS A 77 21.31 -12.03 -3.59
CA LYS A 77 22.19 -10.83 -3.58
C LYS A 77 21.80 -9.88 -2.45
N LEU A 78 20.49 -9.62 -2.29
CA LEU A 78 19.96 -8.78 -1.22
C LEU A 78 20.25 -9.39 0.15
N TRP A 79 20.21 -10.72 0.26
CA TRP A 79 20.64 -11.45 1.44
C TRP A 79 22.14 -11.30 1.72
N ALA A 80 23.00 -11.43 0.71
CA ALA A 80 24.43 -11.23 0.87
C ALA A 80 24.75 -9.80 1.32
N PHE A 81 24.26 -8.79 0.60
CA PHE A 81 24.36 -7.37 0.96
C PHE A 81 23.89 -7.12 2.40
N TYR A 82 22.68 -7.57 2.77
CA TYR A 82 22.14 -7.37 4.11
C TYR A 82 22.99 -8.02 5.21
N LYS A 83 23.62 -9.18 4.96
CA LYS A 83 24.53 -9.82 5.91
C LYS A 83 25.84 -9.05 6.09
N ASP A 84 26.37 -8.46 5.04
CA ASP A 84 27.71 -7.85 5.06
C ASP A 84 27.71 -6.41 5.62
N LEU A 85 26.55 -5.75 5.67
CA LEU A 85 26.36 -4.45 6.34
C LEU A 85 26.79 -4.44 7.82
N PRO A 86 27.38 -3.36 8.36
CA PRO A 86 27.75 -3.26 9.78
C PRO A 86 26.56 -3.43 10.75
N PHE A 87 26.82 -4.02 11.92
CA PHE A 87 25.82 -4.10 12.99
C PHE A 87 25.34 -2.70 13.41
N GLY A 88 24.09 -2.60 13.88
CA GLY A 88 23.40 -1.32 14.11
C GLY A 88 22.88 -0.65 12.82
N SER A 89 23.70 -0.55 11.78
CA SER A 89 23.32 0.13 10.52
C SER A 89 22.34 -0.64 9.62
N LYS A 90 22.35 -1.98 9.69
CA LYS A 90 21.66 -2.89 8.74
C LYS A 90 20.25 -2.47 8.33
N THR A 91 19.39 -2.12 9.29
CA THR A 91 17.99 -1.76 9.03
C THR A 91 17.89 -0.43 8.30
N MET A 92 18.57 0.62 8.79
CA MET A 92 18.54 1.96 8.19
C MET A 92 19.07 1.93 6.75
N VAL A 93 20.23 1.29 6.53
CA VAL A 93 20.84 1.22 5.19
C VAL A 93 19.95 0.44 4.22
N LEU A 94 19.34 -0.66 4.66
CA LEU A 94 18.39 -1.39 3.83
C LEU A 94 17.20 -0.51 3.43
N VAL A 95 16.58 0.21 4.36
CA VAL A 95 15.43 1.07 4.06
C VAL A 95 15.81 2.22 3.12
N ASN A 96 16.95 2.87 3.37
CA ASN A 96 17.51 3.90 2.49
C ASN A 96 17.75 3.40 1.06
N VAL A 97 18.27 2.19 0.90
CA VAL A 97 18.49 1.54 -0.41
C VAL A 97 17.15 1.22 -1.09
N LEU A 98 16.20 0.62 -0.35
CA LEU A 98 14.87 0.30 -0.87
C LEU A 98 14.08 1.57 -1.27
N ASN A 99 14.30 2.69 -0.60
CA ASN A 99 13.71 3.98 -0.98
C ASN A 99 14.32 4.58 -2.25
N GLY A 100 15.64 4.49 -2.41
CA GLY A 100 16.29 4.84 -3.68
C GLY A 100 15.79 3.99 -4.85
N TYR A 101 15.54 2.70 -4.64
CA TYR A 101 14.94 1.84 -5.68
C TYR A 101 13.45 2.13 -5.92
N ALA A 102 12.69 2.52 -4.90
CA ALA A 102 11.32 2.99 -5.09
C ALA A 102 11.27 4.27 -5.94
N GLN A 103 12.15 5.25 -5.68
CA GLN A 103 12.30 6.46 -6.51
C GLN A 103 12.69 6.13 -7.96
N LEU A 104 13.61 5.18 -8.16
CA LEU A 104 14.00 4.70 -9.48
C LEU A 104 12.83 4.04 -10.24
N ALA A 105 12.03 3.22 -9.56
CA ALA A 105 10.85 2.55 -10.12
C ALA A 105 9.64 3.48 -10.34
N GLU A 106 9.62 4.63 -9.67
CA GLU A 106 8.68 5.72 -9.94
C GLU A 106 9.08 6.50 -11.22
N ALA A 107 10.37 6.82 -11.35
CA ALA A 107 10.93 7.51 -12.52
C ALA A 107 10.91 6.64 -13.79
N ASP A 108 11.22 5.34 -13.69
CA ASP A 108 11.01 4.37 -14.76
C ASP A 108 10.32 3.09 -14.27
N ARG A 109 9.02 3.03 -14.56
CA ARG A 109 8.15 1.89 -14.24
C ARG A 109 8.50 0.62 -15.02
N SER A 110 9.32 0.69 -16.07
CA SER A 110 9.79 -0.51 -16.79
C SER A 110 10.65 -1.41 -15.89
N ILE A 111 11.51 -0.80 -15.07
CA ILE A 111 12.41 -1.48 -14.12
C ILE A 111 11.60 -2.30 -13.10
N LEU A 112 10.47 -1.75 -12.63
CA LEU A 112 9.57 -2.43 -11.69
C LEU A 112 8.93 -3.69 -12.29
N GLU A 113 8.57 -3.63 -13.56
CA GLU A 113 7.85 -4.70 -14.25
C GLU A 113 8.82 -5.80 -14.72
N ASP A 114 9.99 -5.43 -15.22
CA ASP A 114 11.06 -6.38 -15.54
C ASP A 114 11.63 -7.07 -14.29
N ALA A 115 11.65 -6.39 -13.13
CA ALA A 115 12.03 -7.00 -11.86
C ALA A 115 10.96 -7.97 -11.31
N PHE A 116 9.67 -7.76 -11.60
CA PHE A 116 8.59 -8.63 -11.09
C PHE A 116 8.26 -9.81 -12.01
N TRP A 117 8.21 -9.58 -13.33
CA TRP A 117 7.90 -10.62 -14.31
C TRP A 117 9.14 -11.33 -14.87
N GLY A 118 10.30 -10.68 -14.80
CA GLY A 118 11.48 -11.03 -15.59
C GLY A 118 11.45 -10.36 -16.96
N SER A 119 12.61 -9.95 -17.47
CA SER A 119 12.71 -9.26 -18.76
C SER A 119 12.16 -10.13 -19.90
N GLY A 120 11.30 -9.54 -20.72
CA GLY A 120 10.60 -10.23 -21.83
C GLY A 120 9.36 -11.05 -21.42
N ASN A 121 9.16 -11.35 -20.14
CA ASN A 121 7.99 -12.10 -19.62
C ASN A 121 6.80 -11.20 -19.24
N ARG A 122 6.93 -9.87 -19.38
CA ARG A 122 5.87 -8.91 -19.07
C ARG A 122 4.57 -9.26 -19.81
N PRO A 123 3.41 -9.33 -19.13
CA PRO A 123 2.13 -9.53 -19.79
C PRO A 123 1.91 -8.49 -20.88
N LYS A 124 1.82 -8.93 -22.14
CA LYS A 124 1.39 -8.05 -23.23
C LYS A 124 -0.01 -7.54 -22.87
N PRO A 125 -0.31 -6.24 -23.05
CA PRO A 125 -1.65 -5.73 -22.79
C PRO A 125 -2.62 -6.53 -23.65
N SER A 126 -3.54 -7.25 -23.00
CA SER A 126 -4.63 -7.91 -23.70
C SER A 126 -5.37 -6.85 -24.50
N PRO A 127 -5.72 -7.09 -25.78
CA PRO A 127 -6.64 -6.22 -26.48
C PRO A 127 -7.94 -6.19 -25.68
N VAL A 128 -8.18 -5.08 -24.97
CA VAL A 128 -9.50 -4.78 -24.44
C VAL A 128 -10.33 -4.44 -25.66
N GLU A 129 -11.00 -5.44 -26.22
CA GLU A 129 -11.96 -5.22 -27.30
C GLU A 129 -13.01 -4.23 -26.80
N SER A 130 -12.94 -3.00 -27.32
CA SER A 130 -13.84 -1.90 -26.98
C SER A 130 -15.25 -2.17 -27.48
N ASN A 131 -15.94 -3.10 -26.79
CA ASN A 131 -17.31 -3.54 -27.06
C ASN A 131 -18.39 -2.47 -26.77
N VAL A 132 -17.99 -1.19 -26.78
CA VAL A 132 -18.86 0.00 -26.72
C VAL A 132 -19.87 -0.02 -27.88
N THR A 133 -19.47 -0.53 -29.05
CA THR A 133 -20.32 -0.63 -30.24
C THR A 133 -21.48 -1.64 -30.09
N ALA A 134 -21.41 -2.57 -29.14
CA ALA A 134 -22.40 -3.65 -29.00
C ALA A 134 -23.75 -3.19 -28.41
N LEU A 135 -23.78 -2.06 -27.68
CA LEU A 135 -25.00 -1.60 -27.00
C LEU A 135 -25.93 -0.79 -27.90
N VAL A 136 -25.39 -0.01 -28.83
CA VAL A 136 -26.14 0.92 -29.69
C VAL A 136 -27.13 0.18 -30.60
N LYS A 137 -26.75 -1.01 -31.09
CA LYS A 137 -27.54 -1.76 -32.09
C LYS A 137 -28.76 -2.52 -31.53
N ARG A 138 -29.14 -2.29 -30.27
CA ARG A 138 -30.32 -2.91 -29.62
C ARG A 138 -31.49 -1.96 -29.35
N GLN A 139 -31.37 -0.66 -29.63
CA GLN A 139 -32.44 0.31 -29.33
C GLN A 139 -33.45 0.56 -30.47
N ASP A 140 -33.19 0.04 -31.69
CA ASP A 140 -33.97 0.40 -32.90
C ASP A 140 -35.02 -0.66 -33.32
N GLN A 141 -35.48 -1.51 -32.39
CA GLN A 141 -36.51 -2.54 -32.66
C GLN A 141 -37.60 -2.65 -31.57
N THR A 142 -38.06 -1.51 -31.02
CA THR A 142 -39.31 -1.44 -30.23
C THR A 142 -40.04 -0.10 -30.40
N ARG A 143 -40.50 0.16 -31.63
CA ARG A 143 -41.52 1.18 -31.93
C ARG A 143 -42.54 0.61 -32.91
N ASP A 144 -43.62 0.06 -32.37
CA ASP A 144 -45.01 0.24 -32.83
C ASP A 144 -45.98 -0.66 -32.04
N ALA A 145 -46.54 -0.11 -30.97
CA ALA A 145 -47.78 -0.54 -30.33
C ALA A 145 -48.29 0.63 -29.47
N VAL A 146 -49.60 0.92 -29.50
CA VAL A 146 -50.19 2.12 -28.89
C VAL A 146 -51.06 1.76 -27.68
N LEU A 147 -51.08 2.71 -26.72
CA LEU A 147 -52.00 2.98 -25.60
C LEU A 147 -53.45 2.44 -25.69
N PRO A 148 -54.25 2.42 -24.59
CA PRO A 148 -53.99 3.00 -23.24
C PRO A 148 -54.19 1.92 -22.11
N ASP A 149 -54.62 2.12 -20.86
CA ASP A 149 -55.11 3.29 -20.08
C ASP A 149 -55.00 3.07 -18.53
N ASP A 150 -55.61 3.98 -17.77
CA ASP A 150 -56.13 3.87 -16.39
C ASP A 150 -55.16 3.55 -15.24
N ARG A 151 -54.64 4.63 -14.62
CA ARG A 151 -54.47 4.74 -13.16
C ARG A 151 -54.79 6.17 -12.69
N PRO A 152 -55.61 6.36 -11.65
CA PRO A 152 -55.66 7.63 -10.92
C PRO A 152 -54.32 7.93 -10.25
N VAL A 153 -53.99 9.21 -10.11
CA VAL A 153 -52.75 9.73 -9.52
C VAL A 153 -53.10 10.50 -8.25
N GLU A 154 -52.38 10.29 -7.15
CA GLU A 154 -52.15 11.35 -6.16
C GLU A 154 -50.90 11.12 -5.29
N THR A 155 -50.55 12.13 -4.48
CA THR A 155 -49.17 12.47 -4.10
C THR A 155 -48.69 12.08 -2.70
N LYS A 156 -47.35 12.03 -2.56
CA LYS A 156 -46.47 12.16 -1.36
C LYS A 156 -47.07 12.93 -0.16
N PRO A 157 -46.65 12.67 1.11
CA PRO A 157 -45.23 12.70 1.53
C PRO A 157 -44.77 11.63 2.56
N ALA A 158 -43.69 11.92 3.30
CA ALA A 158 -42.88 10.99 4.13
C ALA A 158 -43.35 10.87 5.60
N GLU A 159 -42.83 9.88 6.35
CA GLU A 159 -41.99 10.04 7.56
C GLU A 159 -41.46 8.65 8.06
N ALA A 160 -40.92 8.56 9.28
CA ALA A 160 -40.06 7.47 9.79
C ALA A 160 -40.79 6.28 10.44
N PRO A 161 -40.05 5.17 10.69
CA PRO A 161 -40.22 4.43 11.94
C PRO A 161 -38.90 3.85 12.53
N PRO A 162 -38.87 3.38 13.79
CA PRO A 162 -39.69 3.79 14.94
C PRO A 162 -38.84 4.10 16.20
N ASP A 163 -39.50 4.60 17.24
CA ASP A 163 -38.89 4.87 18.54
C ASP A 163 -38.41 3.61 19.28
N LYS A 164 -37.41 3.82 20.16
CA LYS A 164 -37.15 2.98 21.33
C LYS A 164 -36.81 3.87 22.52
N GLU A 165 -37.84 4.28 23.25
CA GLU A 165 -37.70 4.72 24.63
C GLU A 165 -37.44 3.51 25.57
N THR A 166 -37.15 3.85 26.83
CA THR A 166 -36.93 3.00 28.01
C THR A 166 -35.65 2.14 28.03
N GLU A 167 -34.83 2.15 29.10
CA GLU A 167 -34.89 2.99 30.32
C GLU A 167 -33.51 3.14 30.98
N ASP A 168 -33.37 4.14 31.84
CA ASP A 168 -32.12 4.47 32.54
C ASP A 168 -31.69 3.43 33.59
N VAL A 169 -30.37 3.32 33.79
CA VAL A 169 -29.80 3.09 35.12
C VAL A 169 -28.66 4.10 35.32
N MET A 170 -28.87 5.05 36.24
CA MET A 170 -27.88 6.07 36.59
C MET A 170 -26.63 5.45 37.25
N GLY A 171 -25.48 6.08 36.99
CA GLY A 171 -24.18 5.68 37.54
C GLY A 171 -23.21 6.86 37.63
N GLU A 172 -23.63 7.99 38.21
CA GLU A 172 -22.74 9.11 38.49
C GLU A 172 -21.60 8.71 39.44
N SER A 173 -20.34 8.97 39.05
CA SER A 173 -19.31 9.58 39.90
C SER A 173 -18.01 9.81 39.14
N ASP A 174 -17.67 11.07 38.95
CA ASP A 174 -16.35 11.62 38.60
C ASP A 174 -16.07 12.70 39.68
N PRO A 175 -14.82 13.14 40.00
CA PRO A 175 -13.51 12.71 39.54
C PRO A 175 -12.48 12.47 40.70
N LEU A 176 -11.21 12.24 40.34
CA LEU A 176 -9.96 12.45 41.14
C LEU A 176 -9.78 11.76 42.51
N LEU A 177 -8.66 11.03 42.69
CA LEU A 177 -7.64 11.33 43.72
C LEU A 177 -6.36 10.48 43.58
N ASP A 178 -5.32 10.88 44.32
CA ASP A 178 -3.94 10.38 44.32
C ASP A 178 -3.73 8.90 44.71
N PHE A 179 -2.60 8.32 44.29
CA PHE A 179 -1.49 7.82 45.16
C PHE A 179 -0.38 7.28 44.21
N VAL A 180 0.79 7.89 43.98
CA VAL A 180 1.90 8.30 44.88
C VAL A 180 2.81 7.13 45.31
N VAL A 181 3.96 7.00 44.60
CA VAL A 181 5.27 6.50 45.12
C VAL A 181 5.29 4.97 45.45
N GLN A 182 6.37 4.16 45.48
CA GLN A 182 7.86 4.23 45.54
C GLN A 182 8.42 3.05 44.68
N LEU A 183 9.71 2.83 44.40
CA LEU A 183 11.02 3.27 44.92
C LEU A 183 11.96 3.61 43.74
#